data_AF-A0A6H9RR95-F1
#
_entry.id   AF-A0A6H9RR95-F1
#
_cell.length_a   1.000
_cell.length_b   1.000
_cell.length_c   1.000
_cell.angle_alpha   90.00
_cell.angle_beta   90.00
_cell.angle_gamma   90.00
#
_symmetry.space_group_name_H-M   'P 1'
#
loop_
_entity.id
_entity.type
_entity.pdbx_description
1 polymer ?
#
loop_
_entity_poly.entity_id
_entity_poly.type
_entity_poly.pdbx_seq_one_letter_code
_entity_poly.pdbx_strand_id
1 'polypeptide(L)'
;MNLVELTERLHAIRDRNDWRQFHSPKNLAMAASVEMAELVEIFQWLTEDQSRQLPADKLAHAGQEVGDIVLYLLLLCSELGLD
;
A
#
# COMPACT_ATOMS: atom_id res chain seq x y z
N MET A 1 -8.30 -9.38 -10.34
CA MET A 1 -7.04 -8.61 -10.31
C MET A 1 -5.91 -9.60 -10.48
N ASN A 2 -5.08 -9.45 -11.52
CA ASN A 2 -3.92 -10.31 -11.73
C ASN A 2 -2.72 -9.65 -11.03
N LEU A 3 -2.20 -10.27 -9.97
CA LEU A 3 -1.09 -9.70 -9.19
C LEU A 3 0.20 -9.60 -10.00
N VAL A 4 0.44 -10.54 -10.92
CA VAL A 4 1.61 -10.52 -11.81
C VAL A 4 1.57 -9.30 -12.71
N GLU A 5 0.45 -9.09 -13.40
CA GLU A 5 0.24 -7.93 -14.29
C GLU A 5 0.35 -6.60 -13.51
N LEU A 6 -0.17 -6.56 -12.28
CA LEU A 6 -0.09 -5.38 -11.43
C LEU A 6 1.37 -5.09 -11.03
N THR A 7 2.11 -6.09 -10.56
CA THR A 7 3.52 -5.96 -10.18
C THR A 7 4.39 -5.55 -11.38
N GLU A 8 4.14 -6.08 -12.57
CA GLU A 8 4.82 -5.65 -13.80
C GLU A 8 4.58 -4.17 -14.11
N ARG A 9 3.34 -3.70 -13.97
CA ARG A 9 3.02 -2.27 -14.13
C ARG A 9 3.72 -1.40 -13.09
N LEU A 10 3.83 -1.86 -11.84
CA LEU A 10 4.56 -1.13 -10.80
C LEU A 10 6.05 -1.05 -11.08
N HIS A 11 6.67 -2.13 -11.57
CA HIS A 11 8.06 -2.09 -12.01
C HIS A 11 8.27 -1.12 -13.16
N ALA A 12 7.38 -1.09 -14.15
CA ALA A 12 7.47 -0.15 -15.25
C ALA A 12 7.42 1.32 -14.78
N ILE A 13 6.58 1.63 -13.80
CA ILE A 13 6.50 2.96 -13.19
C ILE A 13 7.78 3.27 -12.39
N ARG A 14 8.21 2.33 -11.53
CA ARG A 14 9.45 2.44 -10.74
C ARG A 14 10.64 2.75 -11.63
N ASP A 15 10.81 1.98 -12.70
CA ASP A 15 11.97 2.08 -13.59
C ASP A 15 11.90 3.35 -14.45
N ARG A 16 10.71 3.76 -14.89
CA ARG A 16 10.49 5.05 -15.59
C ARG A 16 10.87 6.25 -14.71
N ASN A 17 10.64 6.16 -13.40
CA ASN A 17 10.92 7.23 -12.46
C ASN A 17 12.31 7.10 -11.80
N ASP A 18 13.13 6.11 -12.19
CA ASP A 18 14.43 5.80 -11.59
C ASP A 18 14.37 5.55 -10.06
N TRP A 19 13.24 5.01 -9.58
CA TRP A 19 13.00 4.78 -8.15
C TRP A 19 13.58 3.47 -7.63
N ARG A 20 14.08 2.60 -8.51
CA ARG A 20 14.61 1.29 -8.12
C ARG A 20 15.70 1.39 -7.06
N GLN A 21 16.52 2.43 -7.09
CA GLN A 21 17.56 2.70 -6.10
C GLN A 21 17.02 2.89 -4.66
N PHE A 22 15.75 3.26 -4.51
CA PHE A 22 15.11 3.46 -3.20
C PHE A 22 14.33 2.23 -2.73
N HIS A 23 14.06 1.26 -3.60
CA HIS A 23 13.21 0.10 -3.33
C HIS A 23 13.97 -1.07 -2.68
N SER A 24 14.82 -0.78 -1.69
CA SER A 24 15.37 -1.86 -0.85
C SER A 24 14.26 -2.50 -0.01
N PRO A 25 14.32 -3.80 0.34
CA PRO A 25 13.31 -4.44 1.19
C PRO A 25 13.06 -3.70 2.51
N LYS A 26 14.12 -3.16 3.13
CA LYS A 26 14.02 -2.31 4.33
C LYS A 26 13.16 -1.08 4.08
N ASN A 27 13.39 -0.36 2.99
CA ASN A 27 12.66 0.87 2.69
C ASN A 27 11.20 0.58 2.32
N LEU A 28 10.94 -0.48 1.55
CA LEU A 28 9.57 -0.88 1.19
C LEU A 28 8.77 -1.31 2.42
N ALA A 29 9.37 -2.07 3.33
CA ALA A 29 8.72 -2.44 4.60
C ALA A 29 8.43 -1.21 5.47
N MET A 30 9.37 -0.26 5.54
CA MET A 30 9.14 1.02 6.23
C MET A 30 8.01 1.82 5.58
N ALA A 31 7.99 1.93 4.26
CA ALA A 31 6.93 2.65 3.54
C ALA A 31 5.55 2.00 3.80
N ALA A 32 5.42 0.68 3.65
CA ALA A 32 4.18 -0.04 3.98
C ALA A 32 3.72 0.19 5.43
N SER A 33 4.67 0.34 6.38
CA SER A 33 4.33 0.63 7.78
C SER A 33 3.78 2.05 7.99
N VAL A 34 4.22 3.02 7.19
CA VAL A 34 3.71 4.39 7.21
C VAL A 34 2.28 4.41 6.66
N GLU A 35 2.03 3.79 5.50
CA GLU A 35 0.68 3.74 4.92
C GLU A 35 -0.30 2.98 5.83
N MET A 36 0.16 1.96 6.57
CA MET A 36 -0.65 1.30 7.59
C MET A 36 -0.98 2.24 8.75
N ALA A 37 -0.06 3.12 9.14
CA ALA A 37 -0.34 4.13 10.16
C ALA A 37 -1.37 5.15 9.66
N GLU A 38 -1.27 5.61 8.40
CA GLU A 38 -2.28 6.48 7.78
C GLU A 38 -3.66 5.82 7.75
N LEU A 39 -3.73 4.54 7.38
CA LEU A 39 -4.97 3.75 7.48
C LEU A 39 -5.49 3.72 8.93
N VAL A 40 -4.62 3.46 9.91
CA VAL A 40 -5.00 3.44 11.33
C VAL A 40 -5.58 4.80 11.78
N GLU A 41 -5.03 5.91 11.31
CA GLU A 41 -5.54 7.26 11.65
C GLU A 41 -7.02 7.46 11.28
N ILE A 42 -7.48 6.82 10.20
CA ILE A 42 -8.88 6.86 9.77
C ILE A 42 -9.80 6.17 10.79
N PHE A 43 -9.34 5.08 11.39
CA PHE A 43 -10.14 4.19 12.24
C PHE A 43 -9.92 4.37 13.76
N GLN A 44 -8.80 4.95 14.19
CA GLN A 44 -8.31 4.87 15.58
C GLN A 44 -9.28 5.37 16.67
N TRP A 45 -10.22 6.26 16.33
CA TRP A 45 -11.21 6.82 17.27
C TRP A 45 -12.64 6.33 17.03
N LEU A 46 -12.84 5.39 16.10
CA LEU A 46 -14.15 4.85 15.77
C LEU A 46 -14.51 3.70 16.71
N THR A 47 -15.78 3.59 17.07
CA THR A 47 -16.31 2.34 17.61
C THR A 47 -16.38 1.27 16.52
N GLU A 48 -16.58 0.01 16.91
CA GLU A 48 -16.75 -1.09 15.96
C GLU A 48 -17.93 -0.87 15.00
N ASP A 49 -19.06 -0.34 15.48
CA ASP A 49 -20.20 -0.05 14.61
C ASP A 49 -19.89 1.08 13.61
N GLN A 50 -19.17 2.12 14.06
CA GLN A 50 -18.77 3.24 13.21
C GLN A 50 -17.75 2.82 12.14
N SER A 51 -16.83 1.91 12.44
CA SER A 51 -15.82 1.44 11.47
C SER A 51 -16.43 0.70 10.28
N ARG A 52 -17.64 0.15 10.44
CA ARG A 52 -18.41 -0.53 9.36
C ARG A 52 -19.20 0.45 8.48
N GLN A 53 -19.32 1.71 8.89
CA GLN A 53 -20.19 2.72 8.28
C GLN A 53 -19.42 4.03 8.03
N LEU A 54 -18.25 3.92 7.39
CA LEU A 54 -17.48 5.10 7.02
C LEU A 54 -18.28 6.03 6.08
N PRO A 55 -18.25 7.35 6.32
CA PRO A 55 -18.64 8.34 5.32
C PRO A 55 -17.90 8.13 3.99
N ALA A 56 -18.51 8.52 2.87
CA ALA A 56 -18.00 8.22 1.53
C ALA A 56 -16.58 8.75 1.28
N ASP A 57 -16.24 9.91 1.82
CA ASP A 57 -14.91 10.51 1.77
C ASP A 57 -13.88 9.69 2.56
N LYS A 58 -14.20 9.28 3.79
CA LYS A 58 -13.32 8.42 4.60
C LYS A 58 -13.15 7.03 4.00
N LEU A 59 -14.20 6.47 3.40
CA LEU A 59 -14.12 5.18 2.72
C LEU A 59 -13.22 5.26 1.49
N ALA A 60 -13.32 6.34 0.71
CA ALA A 60 -12.44 6.57 -0.42
C ALA A 60 -10.97 6.71 0.04
N HIS A 61 -10.71 7.47 1.09
CA HIS A 61 -9.37 7.62 1.66
C HIS A 61 -8.82 6.30 2.20
N ALA A 62 -9.61 5.52 2.96
CA ALA A 62 -9.19 4.20 3.40
C ALA A 62 -8.85 3.26 2.23
N GLY A 63 -9.57 3.40 1.10
CA GLY A 63 -9.26 2.67 -0.12
C GLY A 63 -7.93 3.09 -0.77
N GLN A 64 -7.53 4.35 -0.63
CA GLN A 64 -6.21 4.84 -1.09
C GLN A 64 -5.10 4.23 -0.23
N GLU A 65 -5.21 4.32 1.09
CA GLU A 65 -4.20 3.77 2.02
C GLU A 65 -4.05 2.25 1.86
N VAL A 66 -5.18 1.52 1.76
CA VAL A 66 -5.15 0.07 1.47
C VAL A 66 -4.46 -0.21 0.12
N GLY A 67 -4.73 0.64 -0.88
CA GLY A 67 -4.04 0.59 -2.16
C GLY A 67 -2.53 0.68 -1.97
N ASP A 68 -2.05 1.74 -1.32
CA ASP A 68 -0.63 2.01 -1.15
C ASP A 68 0.08 0.91 -0.32
N ILE A 69 -0.56 0.40 0.74
CA ILE A 69 -0.07 -0.77 1.49
C ILE A 69 0.11 -1.98 0.56
N VAL A 70 -0.90 -2.30 -0.27
CA VAL A 70 -0.83 -3.42 -1.22
C VAL A 70 0.29 -3.20 -2.23
N LEU A 71 0.46 -1.99 -2.76
CA LEU A 71 1.50 -1.68 -3.73
C LEU A 71 2.90 -1.89 -3.14
N TYR A 72 3.15 -1.39 -1.92
CA TYR A 72 4.44 -1.58 -1.26
C TYR A 72 4.71 -3.05 -0.91
N LEU A 73 3.68 -3.80 -0.49
CA LEU A 73 3.83 -5.23 -0.20
C LEU A 73 4.12 -6.03 -1.47
N LEU A 74 3.48 -5.73 -2.61
CA LEU A 74 3.78 -6.41 -3.88
C LEU A 74 5.22 -6.15 -4.34
N LEU A 75 5.67 -4.91 -4.23
CA LEU A 75 7.06 -4.56 -4.54
C LEU A 75 8.03 -5.25 -3.57
N LEU A 76 7.69 -5.31 -2.27
CA LEU A 76 8.51 -5.99 -1.27
C LEU A 76 8.62 -7.49 -1.56
N CYS A 77 7.50 -8.15 -1.88
CA CYS A 77 7.48 -9.55 -2.28
C CYS A 77 8.35 -9.76 -3.52
N SER A 78 8.26 -8.89 -4.53
CA SER A 78 9.08 -9.01 -5.74
C SER A 78 10.58 -8.84 -5.47
N GLU A 79 10.99 -7.92 -4.60
CA GLU A 79 12.41 -7.72 -4.26
C GLU A 79 12.98 -8.86 -3.40
N LEU A 80 12.12 -9.58 -2.67
CA LEU A 80 12.48 -10.74 -1.86
C LEU A 80 12.26 -12.10 -2.53
N GLY A 81 11.60 -12.14 -3.69
CA GLY A 81 11.22 -13.38 -4.37
C GLY A 81 10.14 -14.18 -3.64
N LEU A 82 9.19 -13.50 -2.99
CA LEU A 82 8.03 -14.10 -2.33
C LEU A 82 6.84 -14.17 -3.31
N ASP A 83 6.11 -15.27 -3.28
CA ASP A 83 4.90 -15.55 -4.08
C ASP A 83 3.64 -15.49 -3.22
#